data_AF-A0A971QWC6-F1
#
_entry.id   AF-A0A971QWC6-F1
#
_cell.length_a   1.000
_cell.length_b   1.000
_cell.length_c   1.000
_cell.angle_alpha   90.00
_cell.angle_beta   90.00
_cell.angle_gamma   90.00
#
_symmetry.space_group_name_H-M   'P 1'
#
loop_
_entity.id
_entity.type
_entity.pdbx_description
1 polymer ?
#
loop_
_entity_poly.entity_id
_entity_poly.type
_entity_poly.pdbx_seq_one_letter_code
_entity_poly.pdbx_strand_id
1 'polypeptide(L)'
;MRSKRRMQLVLAVAVSLFLAACTSGKETATAAIKAAEDALSAARSEAVKFVPDQVKGIDDAIRAAKASFDRGDYKEALAAAQAIPDRVKEMNAAVAVRKENLARNWAEISGGVPEMLEAIKGRLDTLKAGKRLTAPMDKTRLEQAEMRYEIATILWDEAKKTLSEGNPADVMPLAAAAREDAVAAMKLLELQVPAAAK
;
A
#
# COMPACT_ATOMS: atom_id res chain seq x y z
N MET A 1 48.12 -23.42 52.14
CA MET A 1 48.34 -22.99 50.73
C MET A 1 47.43 -23.67 49.70
N ARG A 2 46.91 -24.89 49.92
CA ARG A 2 46.07 -25.61 48.93
C ARG A 2 44.64 -25.07 48.74
N SER A 3 44.03 -24.39 49.72
CA SER A 3 42.65 -23.86 49.59
C SER A 3 42.55 -22.59 48.72
N LYS A 4 43.53 -21.66 48.82
CA LYS A 4 43.60 -20.46 47.96
C LYS A 4 43.76 -20.80 46.47
N ARG A 5 44.58 -21.81 46.13
CA ARG A 5 44.72 -22.31 44.74
C ARG A 5 43.44 -22.96 44.19
N ARG A 6 42.69 -23.69 45.02
CA ARG A 6 41.40 -24.29 44.61
C ARG A 6 40.30 -23.25 44.42
N MET A 7 40.28 -22.19 45.24
CA MET A 7 39.32 -21.10 45.10
C MET A 7 39.61 -20.20 43.87
N GLN A 8 40.88 -20.00 43.49
CA GLN A 8 41.25 -19.29 42.27
C GLN A 8 40.92 -20.08 40.97
N LEU A 9 41.02 -21.41 41.00
CA LEU A 9 40.70 -22.27 39.86
C LEU A 9 39.18 -22.35 39.56
N VAL A 10 38.33 -22.34 40.60
CA VAL A 10 36.86 -22.34 40.42
C VAL A 10 36.36 -20.99 39.88
N LEU A 11 36.96 -19.87 40.31
CA LEU A 11 36.61 -18.54 39.82
C LEU A 11 37.03 -18.32 38.36
N ALA A 12 38.17 -18.86 37.93
CA ALA A 12 38.65 -18.77 36.54
C ALA A 12 37.81 -19.59 35.54
N VAL A 13 37.25 -20.73 35.98
CA VAL A 13 36.38 -21.59 35.15
C VAL A 13 34.97 -21.00 35.02
N ALA A 14 34.44 -20.35 36.07
CA ALA A 14 33.14 -19.68 36.02
C ALA A 14 33.14 -18.47 35.07
N VAL A 15 34.24 -17.72 35.00
CA VAL A 15 34.39 -16.55 34.08
C VAL A 15 34.53 -17.00 32.61
N SER A 16 35.14 -18.16 32.34
CA SER A 16 35.30 -18.69 30.98
C SER A 16 34.02 -19.34 30.43
N LEU A 17 33.17 -19.92 31.28
CA LEU A 17 31.83 -20.40 30.90
C LEU A 17 30.85 -19.25 30.56
N PHE A 18 30.99 -18.08 31.18
CA PHE A 18 30.22 -16.89 30.81
C PHE A 18 30.61 -16.32 29.44
N LEU A 19 31.89 -16.42 29.06
CA LEU A 19 32.38 -15.96 27.76
C LEU A 19 31.90 -16.83 26.59
N ALA A 20 31.79 -18.16 26.78
CA ALA A 20 31.29 -19.08 25.76
C ALA A 20 29.77 -18.97 25.52
N ALA A 21 29.00 -18.55 26.52
CA ALA A 21 27.58 -18.26 26.36
C ALA A 21 27.35 -16.92 25.62
N CYS A 22 28.19 -15.92 25.88
CA CYS A 22 28.12 -14.61 25.21
C CYS A 22 28.46 -14.66 23.71
N THR A 23 29.33 -15.58 23.26
CA THR A 23 29.67 -15.71 21.83
C THR A 23 28.52 -16.32 21.02
N SER A 24 27.84 -17.33 21.55
CA SER A 24 26.70 -17.98 20.87
C SER A 24 25.48 -17.07 20.69
N GLY A 25 25.17 -16.23 21.69
CA GLY A 25 24.06 -15.29 21.63
C GLY A 25 24.27 -14.16 20.62
N LYS A 26 25.51 -13.68 20.50
CA LYS A 26 25.86 -12.61 19.56
C LYS A 26 25.75 -13.07 18.11
N GLU A 27 26.30 -14.23 17.76
CA GLU A 27 26.24 -14.75 16.38
C GLU A 27 24.80 -15.08 15.95
N THR A 28 24.02 -15.70 16.82
CA THR A 28 22.61 -16.02 16.55
C THR A 28 21.75 -14.77 16.39
N ALA A 29 21.93 -13.76 17.26
CA ALA A 29 21.25 -12.48 17.11
C ALA A 29 21.65 -11.75 15.81
N THR A 30 22.94 -11.79 15.44
CA THR A 30 23.44 -11.20 14.18
C THR A 30 22.78 -11.85 12.98
N ALA A 31 22.74 -13.20 12.94
CA ALA A 31 22.11 -13.95 11.87
C ALA A 31 20.60 -13.68 11.78
N ALA A 32 19.90 -13.60 12.91
CA ALA A 32 18.48 -13.31 12.96
C ALA A 32 18.16 -11.88 12.47
N ILE A 33 18.93 -10.88 12.90
CA ILE A 33 18.77 -9.49 12.42
C ILE A 33 19.01 -9.43 10.91
N LYS A 34 20.07 -10.07 10.42
CA LYS A 34 20.35 -10.14 8.98
C LYS A 34 19.21 -10.80 8.20
N ALA A 35 18.69 -11.93 8.70
CA ALA A 35 17.57 -12.61 8.07
C ALA A 35 16.30 -11.73 8.03
N ALA A 36 16.04 -10.96 9.09
CA ALA A 36 14.94 -10.00 9.15
C ALA A 36 15.08 -8.86 8.12
N GLU A 37 16.29 -8.32 7.97
CA GLU A 37 16.60 -7.31 6.95
C GLU A 37 16.44 -7.85 5.53
N ASP A 38 17.01 -9.02 5.27
CA ASP A 38 16.95 -9.66 3.95
C ASP A 38 15.48 -9.99 3.59
N ALA A 39 14.67 -10.46 4.56
CA ALA A 39 13.25 -10.72 4.38
C ALA A 39 12.44 -9.46 4.03
N LEU A 40 12.64 -8.35 4.75
CA LEU A 40 11.96 -7.10 4.43
C LEU A 40 12.43 -6.53 3.09
N SER A 41 13.74 -6.56 2.82
CA SER A 41 14.33 -6.02 1.59
C SER A 41 13.77 -6.71 0.34
N ALA A 42 13.54 -8.02 0.38
CA ALA A 42 13.00 -8.78 -0.74
C ALA A 42 11.57 -8.35 -1.14
N ALA A 43 10.78 -7.82 -0.21
CA ALA A 43 9.38 -7.45 -0.44
C ALA A 43 9.09 -5.94 -0.39
N ARG A 44 10.05 -5.13 0.06
CA ARG A 44 9.86 -3.70 0.38
C ARG A 44 9.29 -2.88 -0.78
N SER A 45 9.84 -3.03 -1.99
CA SER A 45 9.50 -2.19 -3.14
C SER A 45 8.03 -2.26 -3.50
N GLU A 46 7.43 -3.43 -3.33
CA GLU A 46 6.02 -3.66 -3.52
C GLU A 46 5.23 -3.33 -2.26
N ALA A 47 5.66 -3.81 -1.09
CA ALA A 47 4.92 -3.64 0.15
C ALA A 47 4.72 -2.16 0.52
N VAL A 48 5.69 -1.28 0.25
CA VAL A 48 5.56 0.15 0.55
C VAL A 48 4.44 0.82 -0.25
N LYS A 49 4.06 0.26 -1.40
CA LYS A 49 2.98 0.78 -2.25
C LYS A 49 1.60 0.41 -1.72
N PHE A 50 1.46 -0.74 -1.07
CA PHE A 50 0.16 -1.29 -0.65
C PHE A 50 -0.08 -1.22 0.86
N VAL A 51 0.98 -1.33 1.66
CA VAL A 51 0.95 -1.44 3.13
C VAL A 51 2.11 -0.66 3.78
N PRO A 52 2.27 0.66 3.50
CA PRO A 52 3.40 1.46 3.99
C PRO A 52 3.54 1.44 5.52
N ASP A 53 2.43 1.42 6.25
CA ASP A 53 2.42 1.37 7.72
C ASP A 53 3.02 0.06 8.26
N GLN A 54 2.80 -1.06 7.57
CA GLN A 54 3.36 -2.35 7.98
C GLN A 54 4.86 -2.42 7.68
N VAL A 55 5.30 -1.89 6.52
CA VAL A 55 6.73 -1.73 6.21
C VAL A 55 7.42 -0.91 7.30
N LYS A 56 6.83 0.23 7.68
CA LYS A 56 7.34 1.07 8.77
C LYS A 56 7.40 0.32 10.10
N GLY A 57 6.35 -0.42 10.46
CA GLY A 57 6.31 -1.21 11.69
C GLY A 57 7.38 -2.29 11.75
N ILE A 58 7.73 -2.91 10.61
CA ILE A 58 8.82 -3.88 10.52
C ILE A 58 10.18 -3.18 10.60
N ASP A 59 10.37 -2.04 9.92
CA ASP A 59 11.59 -1.23 10.03
C ASP A 59 11.87 -0.80 11.47
N ASP A 60 10.85 -0.35 12.19
CA ASP A 60 10.96 0.06 13.59
C ASP A 60 11.33 -1.15 14.47
N ALA A 61 10.82 -2.35 14.17
CA ALA A 61 11.20 -3.59 14.87
C ALA A 61 12.65 -4.03 14.59
N ILE A 62 13.12 -3.92 13.34
CA ILE A 62 14.53 -4.17 12.98
C ILE A 62 15.43 -3.19 13.75
N ARG A 63 15.06 -1.90 13.81
CA ARG A 63 15.81 -0.88 14.54
C ARG A 63 15.88 -1.17 16.04
N ALA A 64 14.78 -1.61 16.63
CA ALA A 64 14.73 -2.01 18.05
C ALA A 64 15.60 -3.24 18.34
N ALA A 65 15.61 -4.23 17.46
CA ALA A 65 16.47 -5.41 17.58
C ALA A 65 17.95 -5.02 17.53
N LYS A 66 18.35 -4.15 16.58
CA LYS A 66 19.70 -3.60 16.50
C LYS A 66 20.10 -2.79 17.73
N ALA A 67 19.22 -1.92 18.22
CA ALA A 67 19.49 -1.13 19.41
C ALA A 67 19.73 -2.04 20.64
N SER A 68 18.99 -3.15 20.76
CA SER A 68 19.21 -4.13 21.83
C SER A 68 20.53 -4.88 21.65
N PHE A 69 20.87 -5.23 20.40
CA PHE A 69 22.17 -5.83 20.07
C PHE A 69 23.34 -4.91 20.46
N ASP A 70 23.25 -3.62 20.15
CA ASP A 70 24.29 -2.62 20.43
C ASP A 70 24.48 -2.38 21.94
N ARG A 71 23.43 -2.56 22.75
CA ARG A 71 23.52 -2.55 24.22
C ARG A 71 24.12 -3.82 24.81
N GLY A 72 24.33 -4.87 24.00
CA GLY A 72 24.75 -6.19 24.46
C GLY A 72 23.59 -7.09 24.91
N ASP A 73 22.34 -6.66 24.75
CA ASP A 73 21.14 -7.40 25.08
C ASP A 73 20.81 -8.43 23.98
N TYR A 74 21.73 -9.37 23.72
CA TYR A 74 21.63 -10.30 22.58
C TYR A 74 20.39 -11.21 22.62
N LYS A 75 19.89 -11.53 23.82
CA LYS A 75 18.66 -12.32 23.98
C LYS A 75 17.42 -11.53 23.54
N GLU A 76 17.35 -10.25 23.90
CA GLU A 76 16.27 -9.35 23.49
C GLU A 76 16.35 -9.09 21.99
N ALA A 77 17.55 -8.83 21.47
CA ALA A 77 17.80 -8.66 20.05
C ALA A 77 17.36 -9.88 19.22
N LEU A 78 17.73 -11.09 19.67
CA LEU A 78 17.32 -12.34 19.02
C LEU A 78 15.80 -12.52 19.04
N ALA A 79 15.14 -12.32 20.19
CA ALA A 79 13.69 -12.47 20.30
C ALA A 79 12.94 -11.48 19.41
N ALA A 80 13.38 -10.21 19.38
CA ALA A 80 12.80 -9.18 18.52
C ALA A 80 13.00 -9.52 17.04
N ALA A 81 14.19 -9.99 16.65
CA ALA A 81 14.51 -10.35 15.27
C ALA A 81 13.75 -11.59 14.78
N GLN A 82 13.55 -12.60 15.63
CA GLN A 82 12.86 -13.84 15.28
C GLN A 82 11.38 -13.67 14.96
N ALA A 83 10.72 -12.63 15.48
CA ALA A 83 9.32 -12.33 15.16
C ALA A 83 9.13 -11.63 13.80
N ILE A 84 10.20 -11.11 13.20
CA ILE A 84 10.12 -10.29 11.98
C ILE A 84 9.75 -11.11 10.74
N PRO A 85 10.30 -12.31 10.49
CA PRO A 85 9.90 -13.13 9.35
C PRO A 85 8.38 -13.39 9.28
N ASP A 86 7.72 -13.64 10.42
CA ASP A 86 6.26 -13.82 10.48
C ASP A 86 5.52 -12.51 10.14
N ARG A 87 5.99 -11.36 10.63
CA ARG A 87 5.44 -10.05 10.25
C ARG A 87 5.59 -9.77 8.77
N VAL A 88 6.72 -10.15 8.15
CA VAL A 88 6.93 -10.03 6.70
C VAL A 88 5.94 -10.93 5.94
N LYS A 89 5.67 -12.14 6.45
CA LYS A 89 4.66 -13.03 5.86
C LYS A 89 3.24 -12.44 5.94
N GLU A 90 2.87 -11.89 7.09
CA GLU A 90 1.59 -11.19 7.28
C GLU A 90 1.48 -9.97 6.34
N MET A 91 2.57 -9.22 6.19
CA MET A 91 2.67 -8.10 5.25
C MET A 91 2.45 -8.54 3.81
N ASN A 92 3.07 -9.62 3.38
CA ASN A 92 2.87 -10.16 2.03
C ASN A 92 1.44 -10.65 1.80
N ALA A 93 0.80 -11.25 2.82
CA ALA A 93 -0.61 -11.61 2.76
C ALA A 93 -1.51 -10.36 2.64
N ALA A 94 -1.22 -9.31 3.40
CA ALA A 94 -1.94 -8.05 3.30
C ALA A 94 -1.77 -7.37 1.93
N VAL A 95 -0.56 -7.41 1.34
CA VAL A 95 -0.30 -6.97 -0.04
C VAL A 95 -1.19 -7.74 -1.02
N ALA A 96 -1.26 -9.07 -0.92
CA ALA A 96 -2.07 -9.89 -1.80
C ALA A 96 -3.56 -9.53 -1.71
N VAL A 97 -4.09 -9.37 -0.49
CA VAL A 97 -5.49 -8.95 -0.25
C VAL A 97 -5.75 -7.56 -0.84
N ARG A 98 -4.81 -6.60 -0.67
CA ARG A 98 -4.96 -5.25 -1.24
C ARG A 98 -4.99 -5.27 -2.77
N LYS A 99 -4.15 -6.08 -3.40
CA LYS A 99 -4.17 -6.28 -4.86
C LYS A 99 -5.48 -6.89 -5.34
N GLU A 100 -5.97 -7.91 -4.66
CA GLU A 100 -7.25 -8.55 -5.01
C GLU A 100 -8.42 -7.56 -4.91
N ASN A 101 -8.48 -6.81 -3.81
CA ASN A 101 -9.50 -5.77 -3.62
C ASN A 101 -9.41 -4.68 -4.68
N LEU A 102 -8.19 -4.23 -5.02
CA LEU A 102 -7.99 -3.26 -6.10
C LEU A 102 -8.49 -3.80 -7.44
N ALA A 103 -8.12 -5.03 -7.79
CA ALA A 103 -8.55 -5.66 -9.05
C ALA A 103 -10.08 -5.79 -9.12
N ARG A 104 -10.71 -6.21 -8.02
CA ARG A 104 -12.17 -6.36 -7.92
C ARG A 104 -12.89 -5.02 -8.06
N ASN A 105 -12.46 -4.01 -7.30
CA ASN A 105 -13.09 -2.70 -7.30
C ASN A 105 -12.86 -1.97 -8.64
N TRP A 106 -11.69 -2.16 -9.26
CA TRP A 106 -11.42 -1.64 -10.59
C TRP A 106 -12.32 -2.29 -11.65
N ALA A 107 -12.51 -3.62 -11.60
CA ALA A 107 -13.40 -4.34 -12.52
C ALA A 107 -14.86 -3.82 -12.41
N GLU A 108 -15.31 -3.53 -11.19
CA GLU A 108 -16.64 -2.96 -10.95
C GLU A 108 -16.80 -1.57 -11.60
N ILE A 109 -15.86 -0.65 -11.37
CA ILE A 109 -15.97 0.71 -11.91
C ILE A 109 -15.70 0.77 -13.42
N SER A 110 -14.73 -0.01 -13.90
CA SER A 110 -14.33 -0.02 -15.32
C SER A 110 -15.39 -0.58 -16.27
N GLY A 111 -16.38 -1.31 -15.76
CA GLY A 111 -17.55 -1.71 -16.53
C GLY A 111 -18.53 -0.58 -16.82
N GLY A 112 -18.56 0.49 -16.00
CA GLY A 112 -19.58 1.56 -16.10
C GLY A 112 -19.05 2.91 -16.57
N VAL A 113 -17.87 3.34 -16.11
CA VAL A 113 -17.36 4.69 -16.42
C VAL A 113 -17.14 4.92 -17.91
N PRO A 114 -16.48 4.02 -18.67
CA PRO A 114 -16.31 4.21 -20.12
C PRO A 114 -17.62 4.36 -20.88
N GLU A 115 -18.64 3.57 -20.54
CA GLU A 115 -19.96 3.67 -21.20
C GLU A 115 -20.65 5.00 -20.91
N MET A 116 -20.54 5.52 -19.69
CA MET A 116 -21.06 6.85 -19.36
C MET A 116 -20.35 7.95 -20.15
N LEU A 117 -19.01 7.90 -20.24
CA LEU A 117 -18.23 8.88 -21.01
C LEU A 117 -18.64 8.89 -22.48
N GLU A 118 -18.82 7.72 -23.11
CA GLU A 118 -19.30 7.62 -24.49
C GLU A 118 -20.72 8.18 -24.67
N ALA A 119 -21.64 7.86 -23.75
CA ALA A 119 -23.01 8.38 -23.79
C ALA A 119 -23.06 9.91 -23.63
N ILE A 120 -22.26 10.46 -22.72
CA ILE A 120 -22.11 11.91 -22.51
C ILE A 120 -21.57 12.56 -23.79
N LYS A 121 -20.49 12.02 -24.35
CA LYS A 121 -19.89 12.52 -25.59
C LYS A 121 -20.91 12.56 -26.73
N GLY A 122 -21.64 11.47 -26.98
CA GLY A 122 -22.64 11.42 -28.04
C GLY A 122 -23.77 12.44 -27.86
N ARG A 123 -24.18 12.71 -26.61
CA ARG A 123 -25.18 13.73 -26.29
C ARG A 123 -24.64 15.15 -26.47
N LEU A 124 -23.41 15.43 -26.03
CA LEU A 124 -22.73 16.71 -26.26
C LEU A 124 -22.62 17.02 -27.75
N ASP A 125 -22.16 16.05 -28.55
CA ASP A 125 -22.02 16.18 -30.01
C ASP A 125 -23.37 16.48 -30.68
N THR A 126 -24.44 15.81 -30.25
CA THR A 126 -25.80 16.06 -30.74
C THR A 126 -26.33 17.46 -30.39
N LEU A 127 -26.05 17.94 -29.18
CA LEU A 127 -26.49 19.27 -28.71
C LEU A 127 -25.70 20.40 -29.38
N LYS A 128 -24.38 20.23 -29.55
CA LYS A 128 -23.51 21.18 -30.26
C LYS A 128 -23.88 21.35 -31.73
N ALA A 129 -24.44 20.32 -32.36
CA ALA A 129 -24.98 20.40 -33.72
C ALA A 129 -26.29 21.24 -33.81
N GLY A 130 -26.72 21.91 -32.74
CA GLY A 130 -27.85 22.85 -32.73
C GLY A 130 -29.23 22.21 -32.74
N LYS A 131 -29.33 20.88 -32.61
CA LYS A 131 -30.58 20.14 -32.85
C LYS A 131 -31.61 20.23 -31.72
N ARG A 132 -31.23 20.63 -30.48
CA ARG A 132 -32.05 20.40 -29.26
C ARG A 132 -31.84 21.38 -28.10
N LEU A 133 -31.35 22.61 -28.34
CA LEU A 133 -31.23 23.63 -27.29
C LEU A 133 -32.59 24.27 -26.99
N THR A 134 -33.47 23.51 -26.37
CA THR A 134 -34.76 23.96 -25.84
C THR A 134 -34.75 23.84 -24.32
N ALA A 135 -35.43 24.74 -23.61
CA ALA A 135 -35.52 24.69 -22.15
C ALA A 135 -35.98 23.28 -21.67
N PRO A 136 -35.39 22.74 -20.59
CA PRO A 136 -34.43 23.37 -19.68
C PRO A 136 -32.95 23.18 -20.09
N MET A 137 -32.65 22.75 -21.31
CA MET A 137 -31.29 22.63 -21.86
C MET A 137 -30.84 23.97 -22.46
N ASP A 138 -30.04 24.72 -21.70
CA ASP A 138 -29.47 26.00 -22.10
C ASP A 138 -27.95 25.94 -22.29
N LYS A 139 -27.36 27.06 -22.71
CA LYS A 139 -25.92 27.17 -22.95
C LYS A 139 -25.10 26.92 -21.68
N THR A 140 -25.56 27.40 -20.53
CA THR A 140 -24.84 27.24 -19.26
C THR A 140 -24.80 25.79 -18.82
N ARG A 141 -25.91 25.05 -18.91
CA ARG A 141 -25.94 23.62 -18.60
C ARG A 141 -25.06 22.81 -19.56
N LEU A 142 -25.04 23.18 -20.85
CA LEU A 142 -24.18 22.54 -21.83
C LEU A 142 -22.68 22.75 -21.50
N GLU A 143 -22.28 23.97 -21.20
CA GLU A 143 -20.90 24.31 -20.81
C GLU A 143 -20.48 23.59 -19.52
N GLN A 144 -21.37 23.52 -18.52
CA GLN A 144 -21.10 22.78 -17.28
C GLN A 144 -20.98 21.27 -17.54
N ALA A 145 -21.82 20.69 -18.39
CA ALA A 145 -21.74 19.28 -18.75
C ALA A 145 -20.45 18.95 -19.49
N GLU A 146 -20.00 19.83 -20.38
CA GLU A 146 -18.74 19.71 -21.11
C GLU A 146 -17.53 19.75 -20.17
N MET A 147 -17.48 20.72 -19.26
CA MET A 147 -16.43 20.79 -18.24
C MET A 147 -16.36 19.51 -17.40
N ARG A 148 -17.52 19.01 -16.93
CA ARG A 148 -17.60 17.78 -16.14
C ARG A 148 -17.13 16.56 -16.94
N TYR A 149 -17.49 16.48 -18.22
CA TYR A 149 -17.01 15.43 -19.13
C TYR A 149 -15.49 15.44 -19.30
N GLU A 150 -14.90 16.62 -19.49
CA GLU A 150 -13.44 16.77 -19.64
C GLU A 150 -12.71 16.34 -18.36
N ILE A 151 -13.17 16.80 -17.19
CA ILE A 151 -12.62 16.41 -15.90
C ILE A 151 -12.73 14.88 -15.71
N ALA A 152 -13.90 14.31 -15.96
CA ALA A 152 -14.13 12.87 -15.82
C ALA A 152 -13.18 12.06 -16.74
N THR A 153 -12.96 12.52 -17.97
CA THR A 153 -12.04 11.87 -18.92
C THR A 153 -10.60 11.92 -18.42
N ILE A 154 -10.14 13.09 -17.97
CA ILE A 154 -8.78 13.28 -17.42
C ILE A 154 -8.56 12.38 -16.20
N LEU A 155 -9.50 12.37 -15.25
CA LEU A 155 -9.40 11.56 -14.04
C LEU A 155 -9.41 10.06 -14.34
N TRP A 156 -10.23 9.63 -15.31
CA TRP A 156 -10.27 8.24 -15.75
C TRP A 156 -8.96 7.80 -16.40
N ASP A 157 -8.37 8.66 -17.24
CA ASP A 157 -7.08 8.40 -17.86
C ASP A 157 -5.94 8.36 -16.84
N GLU A 158 -5.93 9.27 -15.86
CA GLU A 158 -4.94 9.25 -14.77
C GLU A 158 -5.10 8.02 -13.89
N ALA A 159 -6.34 7.55 -13.64
CA ALA A 159 -6.59 6.31 -12.89
C ALA A 159 -5.99 5.09 -13.62
N LYS A 160 -6.20 4.98 -14.94
CA LYS A 160 -5.61 3.91 -15.78
C LYS A 160 -4.08 3.95 -15.78
N LYS A 161 -3.51 5.15 -15.90
CA LYS A 161 -2.06 5.36 -15.87
C LYS A 161 -1.48 4.95 -14.51
N THR A 162 -2.07 5.45 -13.43
CA THR A 162 -1.70 5.15 -12.04
C THR A 162 -1.76 3.64 -11.74
N LEU A 163 -2.80 2.95 -12.25
CA LEU A 163 -2.92 1.50 -12.16
C LEU A 163 -1.78 0.78 -12.89
N SER A 164 -1.41 1.26 -14.08
CA SER A 164 -0.33 0.70 -14.91
C SER A 164 1.06 0.94 -14.31
N GLU A 165 1.27 2.08 -13.66
CA GLU A 165 2.51 2.44 -12.95
C GLU A 165 2.64 1.70 -11.59
N GLY A 166 1.57 1.02 -11.16
CA GLY A 166 1.53 0.29 -9.90
C GLY A 166 1.65 1.21 -8.70
N ASN A 167 0.97 2.36 -8.73
CA ASN A 167 0.74 3.22 -7.56
C ASN A 167 -0.72 3.02 -7.09
N PRO A 168 -1.01 2.01 -6.26
CA PRO A 168 -2.39 1.62 -5.96
C PRO A 168 -3.17 2.62 -5.10
N ALA A 169 -2.50 3.59 -4.47
CA ALA A 169 -3.11 4.51 -3.51
C ALA A 169 -4.15 5.43 -4.18
N ASP A 170 -3.87 5.89 -5.40
CA ASP A 170 -4.65 6.92 -6.07
C ASP A 170 -5.63 6.35 -7.12
N VAL A 171 -5.50 5.07 -7.50
CA VAL A 171 -6.34 4.45 -8.55
C VAL A 171 -7.82 4.57 -8.24
N MET A 172 -8.24 4.11 -7.06
CA MET A 172 -9.64 4.08 -6.68
C MET A 172 -10.22 5.48 -6.41
N PRO A 173 -9.50 6.39 -5.72
CA PRO A 173 -9.91 7.80 -5.62
C PRO A 173 -10.13 8.47 -6.98
N LEU A 174 -9.18 8.33 -7.92
CA LEU A 174 -9.30 8.92 -9.26
C LEU A 174 -10.47 8.33 -10.05
N ALA A 175 -10.63 7.00 -10.01
CA ALA A 175 -11.74 6.32 -10.68
C ALA A 175 -13.11 6.70 -10.10
N ALA A 176 -13.20 6.87 -8.78
CA ALA A 176 -14.42 7.32 -8.12
C ALA A 176 -14.77 8.77 -8.50
N ALA A 177 -13.79 9.68 -8.49
CA ALA A 177 -13.99 11.07 -8.90
C ALA A 177 -14.41 11.17 -10.38
N ALA A 178 -13.79 10.38 -11.27
CA ALA A 178 -14.21 10.28 -12.67
C ALA A 178 -15.68 9.83 -12.80
N ARG A 179 -16.09 8.82 -12.01
CA ARG A 179 -17.48 8.37 -11.97
C ARG A 179 -18.43 9.47 -11.51
N GLU A 180 -18.07 10.21 -10.46
CA GLU A 180 -18.89 11.30 -9.91
C GLU A 180 -19.10 12.43 -10.93
N ASP A 181 -18.04 12.88 -11.61
CA ASP A 181 -18.13 13.90 -12.65
C ASP A 181 -18.92 13.41 -13.87
N ALA A 182 -18.75 12.14 -14.28
CA ALA A 182 -19.55 11.53 -15.34
C ALA A 182 -21.05 11.51 -14.97
N VAL A 183 -21.40 11.07 -13.75
CA VAL A 183 -22.78 11.08 -13.26
C VAL A 183 -23.36 12.52 -13.23
N ALA A 184 -22.55 13.51 -12.82
CA ALA A 184 -22.96 14.91 -12.84
C ALA A 184 -23.23 15.41 -14.27
N ALA A 185 -22.35 15.10 -15.22
CA ALA A 185 -22.55 15.43 -16.63
C ALA A 185 -23.81 14.75 -17.20
N MET A 186 -24.04 13.46 -16.91
CA MET A 186 -25.25 12.75 -17.34
C MET A 186 -26.53 13.44 -16.83
N LYS A 187 -26.56 13.84 -15.55
CA LYS A 187 -27.70 14.57 -14.98
C LYS A 187 -27.93 15.93 -15.64
N LEU A 188 -26.87 16.68 -15.93
CA LEU A 188 -26.95 17.95 -16.64
C LEU A 188 -27.49 17.77 -18.06
N LEU A 189 -27.13 16.67 -18.71
CA LEU A 189 -27.54 16.32 -20.08
C LEU A 189 -28.86 15.56 -20.18
N GLU A 190 -29.50 15.29 -19.04
CA GLU A 190 -30.75 14.55 -18.91
C GLU A 190 -30.65 13.10 -19.43
N LEU A 191 -29.46 12.51 -19.31
CA LEU A 191 -29.21 11.10 -19.56
C LEU A 191 -29.56 10.28 -18.32
N GLN A 192 -30.04 9.05 -18.53
CA GLN A 192 -30.27 8.12 -17.43
C GLN A 192 -28.94 7.61 -16.88
N VAL A 193 -28.71 7.79 -15.58
CA VAL A 193 -27.55 7.22 -14.88
C VAL A 193 -27.75 5.70 -14.77
N PRO A 194 -26.81 4.88 -15.30
CA PRO A 194 -26.88 3.42 -15.19
C PRO A 194 -26.97 2.96 -13.74
N ALA A 195 -27.71 1.88 -13.47
CA ALA A 195 -27.87 1.37 -12.10
C ALA A 195 -26.52 0.99 -11.45
N ALA A 196 -25.56 0.51 -12.23
CA ALA A 196 -24.19 0.20 -11.79
C ALA A 196 -23.36 1.45 -11.42
N ALA A 197 -23.87 2.65 -11.70
CA ALA A 197 -23.21 3.93 -11.41
C ALA A 197 -23.96 4.79 -10.38
N LYS A 198 -25.07 4.27 -9.82
CA LYS A 198 -25.84 4.89 -8.73
C LYS A 198 -25.28 4.46 -7.39
#